data_AF-A0A660SXJ0-F1
#
_entry.id   AF-A0A660SXJ0-F1
#
_cell.length_a   1.000
_cell.length_b   1.000
_cell.length_c   1.000
_cell.angle_alpha   90.00
_cell.angle_beta   90.00
_cell.angle_gamma   90.00
#
_symmetry.space_group_name_H-M   'P 1'
#
loop_
_entity.id
_entity.type
_entity.pdbx_description
1 polymer ?
#
loop_
_entity_poly.entity_id
_entity_poly.type
_entity_poly.pdbx_seq_one_letter_code
_entity_poly.pdbx_strand_id
1 'polypeptide(L)'
;MKPLFLSLLLAALLLSCSTTADKINVVPETVTDVKSTPENPEDIENPPLSPADVLNVHTAIKRPEGGEQTEEEILRTIMKTMSLKEKIGQLFILQIRYNGDGSPRREVDEDLNLFLNDFKPGGIILFRENIVDNQQVESLISNLQIFSRIPLFISVDEEGGLVSRLGKVPEVNVTLLPPALSIGNKNNSDLAYNAGLVLGRELRALGVNM
;
A
#
# COMPACT_ATOMS: atom_id res chain seq x y z
N MET A 1 2.10 -40.01 -42.97
CA MET A 1 3.27 -39.13 -42.74
C MET A 1 2.73 -37.72 -42.50
N LYS A 2 2.72 -37.10 -41.32
CA LYS A 2 3.79 -36.90 -40.34
C LYS A 2 3.18 -36.48 -38.97
N PRO A 3 3.08 -37.37 -37.97
CA PRO A 3 3.08 -36.97 -36.55
C PRO A 3 4.49 -37.09 -35.92
N LEU A 4 5.47 -37.62 -36.67
CA LEU A 4 6.82 -37.90 -36.18
C LEU A 4 7.77 -36.69 -36.17
N PHE A 5 7.40 -35.58 -36.82
CA PHE A 5 8.27 -34.38 -36.91
C PHE A 5 8.08 -33.39 -35.75
N LEU A 6 6.92 -33.42 -35.07
CA LEU A 6 6.65 -32.47 -33.98
C LEU A 6 7.23 -32.94 -32.63
N SER A 7 7.39 -34.25 -32.43
CA SER A 7 8.06 -34.81 -31.25
C SER A 7 9.57 -34.62 -31.29
N LEU A 8 10.18 -34.54 -32.48
CA LEU A 8 11.63 -34.36 -32.62
C LEU A 8 12.07 -32.91 -32.32
N LEU A 9 11.20 -31.92 -32.54
CA LEU A 9 11.50 -30.52 -32.25
C LEU A 9 11.44 -30.19 -30.75
N LEU A 10 10.64 -30.93 -29.98
CA LEU A 10 10.47 -30.72 -28.54
C LEU A 10 11.61 -31.34 -27.70
N ALA A 11 12.27 -32.38 -28.23
CA ALA A 11 13.43 -33.00 -27.58
C ALA A 11 14.73 -32.19 -27.76
N ALA A 12 14.82 -31.35 -28.81
CA ALA A 12 16.01 -30.56 -29.10
C ALA A 12 16.12 -29.28 -28.24
N LEU A 13 15.01 -28.77 -27.69
CA LEU A 13 15.03 -27.58 -26.81
C LEU A 13 15.39 -27.90 -25.34
N LEU A 14 15.31 -29.17 -24.93
CA LEU A 14 15.54 -29.58 -23.53
C LEU A 14 16.99 -30.01 -23.24
N LEU A 15 17.90 -29.91 -24.22
CA LEU A 15 19.32 -30.30 -24.06
C LEU A 15 20.34 -29.16 -24.18
N SER A 16 19.92 -27.89 -24.25
CA SER A 16 20.87 -26.76 -24.32
C SER A 16 20.76 -25.84 -23.09
N CYS A 17 21.18 -26.33 -21.92
CA CYS A 17 21.84 -25.52 -20.89
C CYS A 17 22.34 -26.38 -19.70
N SER A 18 23.36 -27.20 -19.96
CA SER A 18 24.42 -27.53 -18.98
C SER A 18 25.72 -27.07 -19.64
N THR A 19 26.74 -26.49 -19.03
CA THR A 19 27.19 -26.23 -17.66
C THR A 19 28.42 -25.31 -17.82
N THR A 20 28.73 -24.42 -16.88
CA THR A 20 30.08 -24.26 -16.29
C THR A 20 30.14 -23.13 -15.25
N ALA A 21 30.82 -23.45 -14.14
CA ALA A 21 31.50 -22.56 -13.17
C ALA A 21 30.61 -21.62 -12.32
N ASP A 22 30.72 -21.53 -10.99
CA ASP A 22 31.79 -21.89 -10.06
C ASP A 22 31.23 -22.32 -8.70
N LYS A 23 31.94 -23.24 -8.04
CA LYS A 23 31.72 -23.53 -6.62
C LYS A 23 32.32 -22.39 -5.79
N ILE A 24 31.47 -21.46 -5.33
CA ILE A 24 31.85 -20.56 -4.25
C ILE A 24 31.72 -21.34 -2.94
N ASN A 25 32.86 -21.65 -2.36
CA ASN A 25 32.99 -22.29 -1.06
C ASN A 25 32.76 -21.21 0.02
N VAL A 26 31.50 -21.00 0.42
CA VAL A 26 31.20 -20.11 1.55
C VAL A 26 31.44 -20.89 2.85
N VAL A 27 32.58 -20.60 3.48
CA VAL A 27 32.86 -20.96 4.88
C VAL A 27 31.86 -20.20 5.74
N PRO A 28 31.13 -20.83 6.68
CA PRO A 28 30.29 -20.10 7.61
C PRO A 28 31.20 -19.39 8.60
N GLU A 29 31.34 -18.06 8.47
CA GLU A 29 31.87 -17.25 9.56
C GLU A 29 30.84 -17.26 10.69
N THR A 30 31.28 -17.78 11.83
CA THR A 30 30.59 -17.66 13.12
C THR A 30 30.47 -16.18 13.46
N VAL A 31 29.25 -15.63 13.39
CA VAL A 31 28.95 -14.31 13.93
C VAL A 31 29.01 -14.43 15.46
N THR A 32 30.13 -13.98 16.02
CA THR A 32 30.27 -13.77 17.46
C THR A 32 29.42 -12.57 17.89
N ASP A 33 28.70 -12.75 19.00
CA ASP A 33 27.93 -11.75 19.74
C ASP A 33 28.54 -10.33 19.68
N VAL A 34 27.90 -9.43 18.93
CA VAL A 34 28.09 -7.99 19.13
C VAL A 34 27.03 -7.55 20.13
N LYS A 35 27.47 -7.43 21.37
CA LYS A 35 26.70 -6.83 22.46
C LYS A 35 26.38 -5.38 22.09
N SER A 36 25.17 -5.10 21.62
CA SER A 36 24.71 -3.74 21.34
C SER A 36 24.54 -2.98 22.66
N THR A 37 25.37 -1.97 22.84
CA THR A 37 25.22 -0.95 23.89
C THR A 37 24.39 0.17 23.26
N PRO A 38 23.37 0.73 23.93
CA PRO A 38 22.52 1.74 23.31
C PRO A 38 23.28 3.07 23.19
N GLU A 39 23.65 3.42 21.96
CA GLU A 39 24.10 4.77 21.59
C GLU A 39 22.87 5.59 21.20
N ASN A 40 22.20 6.22 22.17
CA ASN A 40 21.61 7.57 22.13
C ASN A 40 20.48 7.73 23.18
N PRO A 41 20.47 8.79 24.04
CA PRO A 41 19.43 8.98 25.05
C PRO A 41 18.05 9.42 24.53
N GLU A 42 17.83 9.53 23.22
CA GLU A 42 16.59 10.06 22.62
C GLU A 42 15.57 8.99 22.19
N ASP A 43 15.85 7.70 22.42
CA ASP A 43 14.89 6.60 22.21
C ASP A 43 13.83 6.54 23.33
N ILE A 44 13.16 7.67 23.58
CA ILE A 44 11.95 7.71 24.41
C ILE A 44 10.78 7.36 23.48
N GLU A 45 10.31 6.11 23.57
CA GLU A 45 9.05 5.69 22.96
C GLU A 45 7.93 6.61 23.45
N ASN A 46 7.47 7.52 22.58
CA ASN A 46 6.26 8.26 22.85
C ASN A 46 5.07 7.29 22.69
N PRO A 47 4.13 7.26 23.65
CA PRO A 47 3.00 6.33 23.60
C PRO A 47 2.10 6.62 22.38
N PRO A 48 1.39 5.59 21.87
CA PRO A 48 0.45 5.78 20.76
C PRO A 48 -0.63 6.80 21.13
N LEU A 49 -0.96 7.68 20.18
CA LEU A 49 -2.09 8.62 20.31
C LEU A 49 -3.40 7.84 20.45
N SER A 50 -4.35 8.37 21.22
CA SER A 50 -5.61 7.67 21.49
C SER A 50 -6.52 7.66 20.26
N PRO A 51 -7.47 6.71 20.13
CA PRO A 51 -8.40 6.65 19.00
C PRO A 51 -9.22 7.93 18.76
N ALA A 52 -9.44 8.75 19.80
CA ALA A 52 -10.12 10.05 19.69
C ALA A 52 -9.24 11.14 19.06
N ASP A 53 -7.91 10.97 19.12
CA ASP A 53 -6.93 11.86 18.50
C ASP A 53 -6.74 11.53 17.01
N VAL A 54 -7.01 10.28 16.60
CA VAL A 54 -6.86 9.81 15.20
C VAL A 54 -8.01 10.26 14.29
N LEU A 55 -9.24 10.38 14.81
CA LEU A 55 -10.35 11.01 14.06
C LEU A 55 -10.10 12.51 13.80
N ASN A 56 -9.08 13.04 14.45
CA ASN A 56 -8.73 14.43 14.54
C ASN A 56 -7.32 14.66 13.99
N VAL A 57 -6.82 13.99 12.93
CA VAL A 57 -5.46 14.36 12.46
C VAL A 57 -5.37 15.81 11.93
N HIS A 58 -6.50 16.43 11.59
CA HIS A 58 -6.56 17.90 11.43
C HIS A 58 -6.42 18.70 12.74
N THR A 59 -6.39 18.03 13.88
CA THR A 59 -6.62 18.54 15.24
C THR A 59 -5.63 17.97 16.29
N ALA A 60 -4.95 16.86 16.03
CA ALA A 60 -3.95 16.20 16.87
C ALA A 60 -2.56 16.81 16.70
N ILE A 61 -2.36 17.56 15.61
CA ILE A 61 -1.47 18.72 15.64
C ILE A 61 -2.34 19.85 16.19
N LYS A 62 -2.30 20.08 17.51
CA LYS A 62 -2.79 21.37 18.03
C LYS A 62 -2.03 22.45 17.28
N ARG A 63 -2.70 23.18 16.38
CA ARG A 63 -2.18 24.48 15.95
C ARG A 63 -1.90 25.24 17.25
N PRO A 64 -0.66 25.63 17.54
CA PRO A 64 -0.38 26.40 18.73
C PRO A 64 -1.25 27.66 18.70
N GLU A 65 -1.87 27.98 19.83
CA GLU A 65 -2.73 29.16 19.92
C GLU A 65 -1.85 30.41 19.76
N GLY A 66 -1.88 31.02 18.57
CA GLY A 66 -1.18 32.26 18.24
C GLY A 66 -0.38 32.19 16.93
N GLY A 67 -0.92 32.82 15.88
CA GLY A 67 -0.26 33.01 14.56
C GLY A 67 -0.65 31.96 13.51
N GLU A 68 -0.86 32.38 12.25
CA GLU A 68 -0.96 31.45 11.12
C GLU A 68 0.41 30.79 10.91
N GLN A 69 0.56 29.55 11.39
CA GLN A 69 1.67 28.72 10.95
C GLN A 69 1.48 28.34 9.48
N THR A 70 2.53 28.52 8.70
CA THR A 70 2.61 28.07 7.32
C THR A 70 2.60 26.54 7.25
N GLU A 71 2.16 25.99 6.11
CA GLU A 71 2.21 24.54 5.86
C GLU A 71 3.63 23.98 6.04
N GLU A 72 4.63 24.74 5.63
CA GLU A 72 6.05 24.38 5.77
C GLU A 72 6.47 24.25 7.24
N GLU A 73 5.99 25.12 8.13
CA GLU A 73 6.29 25.05 9.56
C GLU A 73 5.63 23.84 10.22
N ILE A 74 4.40 23.50 9.80
CA ILE A 74 3.70 22.30 10.26
C ILE A 74 4.49 21.06 9.82
N LEU A 75 4.87 20.98 8.54
CA LEU A 75 5.65 19.85 8.00
C LEU A 75 7.00 19.71 8.71
N ARG A 76 7.72 20.81 8.92
CA ARG A 76 8.98 20.80 9.68
C ARG A 76 8.78 20.31 11.11
N THR A 77 7.66 20.65 11.75
CA THR A 77 7.32 20.18 13.09
C THR A 77 7.07 18.67 13.10
N ILE A 78 6.23 18.16 12.20
CA ILE A 78 5.96 16.72 12.07
C ILE A 78 7.25 15.94 11.79
N MET A 79 8.06 16.39 10.84
CA MET A 79 9.33 15.72 10.51
C MET A 79 10.32 15.73 11.67
N LYS A 80 10.30 16.74 12.55
CA LYS A 80 11.14 16.77 13.75
C LYS A 80 10.70 15.75 14.80
N THR A 81 9.42 15.41 14.88
CA THR A 81 8.92 14.37 15.80
C THR A 81 9.12 12.96 15.24
N MET A 82 9.70 12.81 14.05
CA MET A 82 9.91 11.51 13.41
C MET A 82 11.33 10.99 13.61
N SER A 83 11.45 9.72 14.01
CA SER A 83 12.74 9.02 13.95
C SER A 83 13.16 8.80 12.49
N LEU A 84 14.43 8.47 12.25
CA LEU A 84 14.92 8.15 10.91
C LEU A 84 14.14 6.96 10.30
N LYS A 85 13.84 5.94 11.11
CA LYS A 85 13.06 4.77 10.68
C LYS A 85 11.67 5.19 10.20
N GLU A 86 10.99 6.06 10.93
CA GLU A 86 9.67 6.57 10.54
C GLU A 86 9.73 7.38 9.24
N LYS A 87 10.75 8.22 9.07
CA LYS A 87 10.94 9.02 7.83
C LYS A 87 11.11 8.11 6.63
N ILE A 88 11.89 7.04 6.78
CA ILE A 88 12.09 6.03 5.75
C ILE A 88 10.75 5.32 5.47
N GLY A 89 10.01 4.93 6.51
CA GLY A 89 8.69 4.30 6.38
C GLY A 89 7.73 5.12 5.51
N GLN A 90 7.68 6.44 5.72
CA GLN A 90 6.82 7.34 4.95
C GLN A 90 7.14 7.40 3.45
N LEU A 91 8.28 6.88 2.99
CA LEU A 91 8.62 6.80 1.56
C LEU A 91 7.97 5.59 0.85
N PHE A 92 7.35 4.67 1.61
CA PHE A 92 6.81 3.43 1.06
C PHE A 92 5.27 3.40 1.04
N ILE A 93 4.75 2.93 -0.10
CA ILE A 93 3.37 2.47 -0.25
C ILE A 93 3.40 0.95 -0.38
N LEU A 94 2.73 0.25 0.54
CA LEU A 94 2.85 -1.20 0.67
C LEU A 94 1.55 -1.92 0.33
N GLN A 95 1.66 -3.13 -0.21
CA GLN A 95 0.52 -3.98 -0.51
C GLN A 95 0.22 -4.91 0.67
N ILE A 96 -1.07 -5.13 0.95
CA ILE A 96 -1.55 -5.99 2.04
C ILE A 96 -2.47 -7.09 1.51
N ARG A 97 -2.16 -7.73 0.39
CA ARG A 97 -3.09 -8.66 -0.29
C ARG A 97 -3.51 -9.85 0.57
N TYR A 98 -2.57 -10.43 1.31
CA TYR A 98 -2.76 -11.71 1.98
C TYR A 98 -2.30 -11.66 3.44
N ASN A 99 -2.92 -12.53 4.24
CA ASN A 99 -2.48 -12.87 5.59
C ASN A 99 -1.27 -13.83 5.52
N GLY A 100 -0.65 -14.10 6.67
CA GLY A 100 0.49 -15.02 6.75
C GLY A 100 0.16 -16.45 6.33
N ASP A 101 -1.11 -16.86 6.44
CA ASP A 101 -1.62 -18.17 6.00
C ASP A 101 -1.99 -18.22 4.50
N GLY A 102 -1.80 -17.12 3.77
CA GLY A 102 -2.13 -17.00 2.36
C GLY A 102 -3.60 -16.67 2.05
N SER A 103 -4.47 -16.55 3.07
CA SER A 103 -5.85 -16.10 2.87
C SER A 103 -5.92 -14.61 2.49
N PRO A 104 -6.93 -14.17 1.72
CA PRO A 104 -7.13 -12.75 1.42
C PRO A 104 -7.29 -11.92 2.69
N ARG A 105 -6.52 -10.84 2.80
CA ARG A 105 -6.56 -9.95 3.95
C ARG A 105 -7.66 -8.91 3.77
N ARG A 106 -8.66 -8.94 4.64
CA ARG A 106 -9.88 -8.11 4.53
C ARG A 106 -10.13 -7.23 5.75
N GLU A 107 -9.28 -7.36 6.76
CA GLU A 107 -9.35 -6.61 8.01
C GLU A 107 -7.93 -6.37 8.53
N VAL A 108 -7.83 -5.46 9.50
CA VAL A 108 -6.60 -5.22 10.25
C VAL A 108 -6.59 -6.20 11.43
N ASP A 109 -5.79 -7.26 11.30
CA ASP A 109 -5.51 -8.20 12.39
C ASP A 109 -4.32 -7.72 13.25
N GLU A 110 -3.98 -8.51 14.27
CA GLU A 110 -2.88 -8.21 15.18
C GLU A 110 -1.53 -8.12 14.45
N ASP A 111 -1.26 -9.04 13.51
CA ASP A 111 -0.02 -9.08 12.74
C ASP A 111 0.16 -7.82 11.88
N LEU A 112 -0.88 -7.38 11.18
CA LEU A 112 -0.83 -6.16 10.40
C LEU A 112 -0.72 -4.93 11.30
N ASN A 113 -1.40 -4.91 12.44
CA ASN A 113 -1.26 -3.80 13.38
C ASN A 113 0.18 -3.69 13.91
N LEU A 114 0.83 -4.80 14.27
CA LEU A 114 2.24 -4.81 14.67
C LEU A 114 3.15 -4.30 13.54
N PHE A 115 2.89 -4.75 12.31
CA PHE A 115 3.62 -4.29 11.13
C PHE A 115 3.49 -2.78 10.89
N LEU A 116 2.27 -2.24 10.95
CA LEU A 116 2.01 -0.81 10.77
C LEU A 116 2.69 0.02 11.87
N ASN A 117 2.68 -0.47 13.11
CA ASN A 117 3.35 0.20 14.22
C ASN A 117 4.88 0.16 14.09
N ASP A 118 5.46 -0.92 13.58
CA ASP A 118 6.93 -1.02 13.49
C ASP A 118 7.49 -0.22 12.32
N PHE A 119 6.86 -0.31 11.14
CA PHE A 119 7.37 0.27 9.90
C PHE A 119 6.78 1.63 9.54
N LYS A 120 5.55 1.93 9.98
CA LYS A 120 4.85 3.21 9.76
C LYS A 120 4.94 3.69 8.30
N PRO A 121 4.38 2.91 7.34
CA PRO A 121 4.41 3.25 5.93
C PRO A 121 3.70 4.58 5.65
N GLY A 122 4.03 5.21 4.53
CA GLY A 122 3.31 6.42 4.06
C GLY A 122 1.98 6.09 3.40
N GLY A 123 1.82 4.86 2.92
CA GLY A 123 0.56 4.44 2.33
C GLY A 123 0.39 2.94 2.19
N ILE A 124 -0.83 2.56 1.84
CA ILE A 124 -1.26 1.21 1.52
C ILE A 124 -1.97 1.22 0.16
N ILE A 125 -1.67 0.22 -0.66
CA ILE A 125 -2.40 -0.04 -1.92
C ILE A 125 -3.29 -1.27 -1.77
N LEU A 126 -4.57 -1.10 -2.12
CA LEU A 126 -5.58 -2.15 -2.09
C LEU A 126 -5.65 -2.88 -3.44
N PHE A 127 -5.86 -4.19 -3.37
CA PHE A 127 -6.06 -5.09 -4.51
C PHE A 127 -7.40 -5.81 -4.38
N ARG A 128 -7.78 -6.56 -5.42
CA ARG A 128 -9.07 -7.29 -5.48
C ARG A 128 -9.30 -8.19 -4.27
N GLU A 129 -8.25 -8.80 -3.74
CA GLU A 129 -8.27 -9.68 -2.56
C GLU A 129 -8.80 -8.98 -1.30
N ASN A 130 -8.55 -7.68 -1.20
CA ASN A 130 -8.93 -6.85 -0.05
C ASN A 130 -10.40 -6.42 -0.09
N ILE A 131 -11.11 -6.66 -1.20
CA ILE A 131 -12.42 -6.09 -1.51
C ILE A 131 -13.50 -7.17 -1.47
N VAL A 132 -14.52 -6.99 -0.63
CA VAL A 132 -15.71 -7.85 -0.56
C VAL A 132 -16.96 -7.05 -0.86
N ASP A 133 -17.25 -6.04 -0.06
CA ASP A 133 -18.42 -5.16 -0.16
C ASP A 133 -18.08 -3.78 0.41
N ASN A 134 -18.98 -2.79 0.26
CA ASN A 134 -18.77 -1.44 0.78
C ASN A 134 -18.39 -1.41 2.26
N GLN A 135 -19.17 -2.10 3.10
CA GLN A 135 -19.02 -2.03 4.56
C GLN A 135 -17.67 -2.59 5.00
N GLN A 136 -17.26 -3.72 4.41
CA GLN A 136 -15.98 -4.34 4.68
C GLN A 136 -14.83 -3.43 4.26
N VAL A 137 -14.88 -2.82 3.06
CA VAL A 137 -13.81 -1.94 2.57
C VAL A 137 -13.69 -0.68 3.42
N GLU A 138 -14.81 -0.03 3.73
CA GLU A 138 -14.85 1.14 4.62
C GLU A 138 -14.28 0.81 6.00
N SER A 139 -14.62 -0.36 6.54
CA SER A 139 -14.11 -0.81 7.84
C SER A 139 -12.60 -1.09 7.80
N LEU A 140 -12.11 -1.75 6.75
CA LEU A 140 -10.68 -1.97 6.54
C LEU A 140 -9.91 -0.64 6.47
N ILE A 141 -10.38 0.29 5.65
CA ILE A 141 -9.75 1.60 5.46
C ILE A 141 -9.78 2.41 6.75
N SER A 142 -10.93 2.47 7.43
CA SER A 142 -11.07 3.16 8.71
C SER A 142 -10.09 2.61 9.74
N ASN A 143 -9.97 1.29 9.86
CA ASN A 143 -9.05 0.67 10.81
C ASN A 143 -7.59 0.94 10.44
N LEU A 144 -7.21 0.87 9.15
CA LEU A 144 -5.87 1.25 8.70
C LEU A 144 -5.51 2.68 9.10
N GLN A 145 -6.46 3.62 8.98
CA GLN A 145 -6.25 5.00 9.42
C GLN A 145 -6.14 5.10 10.95
N ILE A 146 -7.00 4.42 11.71
CA ILE A 146 -6.97 4.40 13.19
C ILE A 146 -5.61 3.95 13.73
N PHE A 147 -5.02 2.93 13.12
CA PHE A 147 -3.73 2.38 13.56
C PHE A 147 -2.51 3.13 13.01
N SER A 148 -2.71 4.21 12.26
CA SER A 148 -1.62 4.98 11.64
C SER A 148 -1.45 6.35 12.28
N ARG A 149 -0.23 6.61 12.80
CA ARG A 149 0.11 7.90 13.43
C ARG A 149 0.05 9.07 12.44
N ILE A 150 0.54 8.84 11.23
CA ILE A 150 0.41 9.76 10.09
C ILE A 150 -0.64 9.13 9.15
N PRO A 151 -1.65 9.89 8.69
CA PRO A 151 -2.69 9.36 7.82
C PRO A 151 -2.08 8.73 6.58
N LEU A 152 -2.53 7.51 6.28
CA LEU A 152 -2.04 6.76 5.14
C LEU A 152 -2.61 7.34 3.84
N PHE A 153 -1.78 7.37 2.80
CA PHE A 153 -2.31 7.29 1.45
C PHE A 153 -2.94 5.91 1.24
N ILE A 154 -4.23 5.87 0.96
CA ILE A 154 -4.99 4.67 0.63
C ILE A 154 -5.25 4.71 -0.85
N SER A 155 -4.59 3.82 -1.59
CA SER A 155 -4.61 3.78 -3.05
C SER A 155 -5.26 2.52 -3.62
N VAL A 156 -5.71 2.63 -4.87
CA VAL A 156 -6.23 1.50 -5.65
C VAL A 156 -6.10 1.80 -7.15
N ASP A 157 -5.81 0.77 -7.95
CA ASP A 157 -5.84 0.89 -9.41
C ASP A 157 -7.28 0.79 -9.94
N GLU A 158 -8.05 1.87 -9.83
CA GLU A 158 -9.41 1.96 -10.36
C GLU A 158 -9.44 2.85 -11.61
N GLU A 159 -9.07 2.30 -12.76
CA GLU A 159 -9.00 3.01 -14.04
C GLU A 159 -10.27 2.83 -14.89
N GLY A 160 -10.96 1.70 -14.69
CA GLY A 160 -12.04 1.20 -15.53
C GLY A 160 -11.60 0.05 -16.45
N GLY A 161 -12.59 -0.62 -17.05
CA GLY A 161 -12.34 -1.73 -17.97
C GLY A 161 -11.60 -2.90 -17.31
N LEU A 162 -10.41 -3.24 -17.82
CA LEU A 162 -9.63 -4.36 -17.30
C LEU A 162 -8.96 -4.05 -15.95
N VAL A 163 -8.62 -2.79 -15.70
CA VAL A 163 -7.96 -2.33 -14.47
C VAL A 163 -9.02 -1.63 -13.61
N SER A 164 -9.84 -2.46 -12.98
CA SER A 164 -10.86 -2.05 -12.01
C SER A 164 -10.87 -3.11 -10.92
N ARG A 165 -10.64 -2.69 -9.69
CA ARG A 165 -10.60 -3.55 -8.50
C ARG A 165 -11.94 -3.56 -7.80
N LEU A 166 -12.55 -2.39 -7.64
CA LEU A 166 -13.80 -2.15 -6.93
C LEU A 166 -15.01 -2.27 -7.86
N GLY A 167 -15.02 -1.60 -9.02
CA GLY A 167 -16.16 -1.64 -9.94
C GLY A 167 -16.48 -3.02 -10.55
N LYS A 168 -15.54 -3.97 -10.44
CA LYS A 168 -15.76 -5.38 -10.81
C LYS A 168 -16.39 -6.23 -9.71
N VAL A 169 -16.56 -5.70 -8.50
CA VAL A 169 -17.17 -6.41 -7.37
C VAL A 169 -18.63 -6.01 -7.31
N PRO A 170 -19.59 -6.92 -7.60
CA PRO A 170 -21.01 -6.58 -7.66
C PRO A 170 -21.57 -5.99 -6.36
N GLU A 171 -20.98 -6.37 -5.22
CA GLU A 171 -21.37 -5.94 -3.88
C GLU A 171 -20.76 -4.58 -3.49
N VAL A 172 -19.95 -3.97 -4.37
CA VAL A 172 -19.37 -2.66 -4.17
C VAL A 172 -20.02 -1.61 -5.09
N ASN A 173 -20.48 -0.51 -4.50
CA ASN A 173 -21.11 0.61 -5.21
C ASN A 173 -20.06 1.54 -5.83
N VAL A 174 -19.27 1.01 -6.76
CA VAL A 174 -18.36 1.78 -7.61
C VAL A 174 -18.71 1.51 -9.07
N THR A 175 -18.82 2.57 -9.85
CA THR A 175 -19.17 2.51 -11.26
C THR A 175 -18.04 1.85 -12.05
N LEU A 176 -18.33 0.72 -12.72
CA LEU A 176 -17.42 0.14 -13.69
C LEU A 176 -17.37 0.99 -14.97
N LEU A 177 -16.38 1.88 -15.03
CA LEU A 177 -16.14 2.68 -16.23
C LEU A 177 -15.61 1.82 -17.40
N PRO A 178 -15.83 2.24 -18.66
CA PRO A 178 -15.22 1.59 -19.82
C PRO A 178 -13.68 1.79 -19.84
N PRO A 179 -12.93 1.00 -20.63
CA PRO A 179 -11.50 1.21 -20.81
C PRO A 179 -11.18 2.63 -21.32
N ALA A 180 -10.04 3.18 -20.90
CA ALA A 180 -9.60 4.53 -21.29
C ALA A 180 -9.59 4.78 -22.81
N LEU A 181 -9.26 3.76 -23.61
CA LEU A 181 -9.32 3.84 -25.08
C LEU A 181 -10.73 4.19 -25.59
N SER A 182 -11.78 3.63 -24.98
CA SER A 182 -13.16 3.90 -25.37
C SER A 182 -13.57 5.35 -25.07
N ILE A 183 -13.06 5.92 -23.97
CA ILE A 183 -13.26 7.33 -23.61
C ILE A 183 -12.48 8.21 -24.59
N GLY A 184 -11.20 7.90 -24.84
CA GLY A 184 -10.34 8.65 -25.76
C GLY A 184 -10.89 8.70 -27.19
N ASN A 185 -11.45 7.60 -27.70
CA ASN A 185 -12.08 7.53 -29.03
C ASN A 185 -13.28 8.48 -29.21
N LYS A 186 -13.83 9.04 -28.12
CA LYS A 186 -14.87 10.08 -28.20
C LYS A 186 -14.32 11.48 -28.44
N ASN A 187 -13.01 11.69 -28.28
CA ASN A 187 -12.33 12.97 -28.47
C ASN A 187 -13.05 14.12 -27.76
N ASN A 188 -13.45 13.88 -26.51
CA ASN A 188 -14.21 14.83 -25.68
C ASN A 188 -13.58 14.88 -24.29
N SER A 189 -12.97 16.02 -23.95
CA SER A 189 -12.31 16.25 -22.65
C SER A 189 -13.28 16.23 -21.48
N ASP A 190 -14.52 16.70 -21.67
CA ASP A 190 -15.53 16.73 -20.61
C ASP A 190 -15.95 15.32 -20.23
N LEU A 191 -15.98 14.39 -21.19
CA LEU A 191 -16.25 12.99 -20.90
C LEU A 191 -15.14 12.37 -20.04
N ALA A 192 -13.87 12.65 -20.35
CA ALA A 192 -12.74 12.19 -19.55
C ALA A 192 -12.74 12.81 -18.14
N TYR A 193 -13.04 14.10 -18.04
CA TYR A 193 -13.19 14.80 -16.75
C TYR A 193 -14.31 14.17 -15.90
N ASN A 194 -15.48 13.96 -16.49
CA ASN A 194 -16.63 13.38 -15.78
C ASN A 194 -16.36 11.93 -15.35
N ALA A 195 -15.64 11.15 -16.16
CA ALA A 195 -15.18 9.81 -15.78
C ALA A 195 -14.30 9.86 -14.51
N GLY A 196 -13.27 10.71 -14.51
CA GLY A 196 -12.43 10.89 -13.32
C GLY A 196 -13.19 11.44 -12.11
N LEU A 197 -14.14 12.35 -12.33
CA LEU A 197 -14.97 12.93 -11.27
C LEU A 197 -15.88 11.90 -10.60
N VAL A 198 -16.48 10.99 -11.38
CA VAL A 198 -17.31 9.90 -10.85
C VAL A 198 -16.44 8.97 -9.99
N LEU A 199 -15.34 8.47 -10.54
CA LEU A 199 -14.43 7.58 -9.80
C LEU A 199 -13.90 8.25 -8.54
N GLY A 200 -13.36 9.47 -8.64
CA GLY A 200 -12.81 10.18 -7.49
C GLY A 200 -13.83 10.43 -6.38
N ARG A 201 -15.12 10.65 -6.72
CA ARG A 201 -16.19 10.80 -5.72
C ARG A 201 -16.53 9.48 -5.04
N GLU A 202 -16.68 8.39 -5.81
CA GLU A 202 -17.06 7.08 -5.28
C GLU A 202 -15.91 6.47 -4.45
N LEU A 203 -14.67 6.56 -4.93
CA LEU A 203 -13.48 6.14 -4.20
C LEU A 203 -13.32 6.89 -2.87
N ARG A 204 -13.48 8.22 -2.91
CA ARG A 204 -13.42 9.05 -1.71
C ARG A 204 -14.51 8.72 -0.71
N ALA A 205 -15.71 8.32 -1.16
CA ALA A 205 -16.78 7.89 -0.27
C ALA A 205 -16.42 6.62 0.51
N LEU A 206 -15.61 5.73 -0.07
CA LEU A 206 -15.08 4.53 0.61
C LEU A 206 -13.85 4.83 1.49
N GLY A 207 -13.28 6.04 1.42
CA GLY A 207 -12.08 6.44 2.15
C GLY A 207 -10.77 6.26 1.40
N VAL A 208 -10.81 5.86 0.12
CA VAL A 208 -9.64 5.90 -0.77
C VAL A 208 -9.29 7.36 -1.06
N ASN A 209 -8.01 7.70 -1.01
CA ASN A 209 -7.55 9.09 -1.12
C ASN A 209 -6.38 9.29 -2.10
N MET A 210 -6.02 8.24 -2.85
CA MET A 210 -5.00 8.26 -3.90
C MET A 210 -5.38 7.35 -5.08
#